data_AF-A0A0A1YN49-F1
#
_entry.id   AF-A0A0A1YN49-F1
#
_cell.length_a   1.000
_cell.length_b   1.000
_cell.length_c   1.000
_cell.angle_alpha   90.00
_cell.angle_beta   90.00
_cell.angle_gamma   90.00
#
_symmetry.space_group_name_H-M   'P 1'
#
loop_
_entity.id
_entity.type
_entity.pdbx_description
1 polymer ?
#
loop_
_entity_poly.entity_id
_entity_poly.type
_entity_poly.pdbx_seq_one_letter_code
_entity_poly.pdbx_strand_id
1 'polypeptide(L)'
;MDINRFEKIRILYEKVPVYRKRWFVLLTLLIFLPATILIALTGDIYAKKGGSVYKFKNNAINQLLIMAATFMAAGLFLAANR
;
A
#
# COMPACT_ATOMS: atom_id res chain seq x y z
N MET A 1 -6.84 -1.73 -21.15
CA MET A 1 -5.44 -1.97 -20.74
C MET A 1 -4.59 -1.94 -22.00
N ASP A 2 -3.66 -1.00 -22.13
CA ASP A 2 -2.85 -0.83 -23.34
C ASP A 2 -1.79 -1.93 -23.47
N ILE A 3 -2.06 -2.93 -24.30
CA ILE A 3 -1.21 -4.14 -24.45
C ILE A 3 0.17 -3.79 -25.03
N ASN A 4 0.31 -2.66 -25.72
CA ASN A 4 1.54 -2.23 -26.38
C ASN A 4 2.69 -1.93 -25.40
N ARG A 5 2.38 -1.77 -24.11
CA ARG A 5 3.37 -1.53 -23.04
C ARG A 5 3.90 -2.82 -22.40
N PHE A 6 3.47 -4.01 -22.84
CA PHE A 6 3.79 -5.28 -22.20
C PHE A 6 4.56 -6.21 -23.13
N GLU A 7 5.60 -6.86 -22.59
CA GLU A 7 6.34 -7.90 -23.28
C GLU A 7 5.66 -9.26 -23.10
N LYS A 8 5.41 -9.98 -24.20
CA LYS A 8 4.84 -11.33 -24.17
C LYS A 8 5.94 -12.35 -23.87
N ILE A 9 5.82 -13.02 -22.74
CA ILE A 9 6.71 -14.10 -22.30
C ILE A 9 6.08 -15.47 -22.54
N ARG A 10 6.91 -16.51 -22.73
CA ARG A 10 6.47 -17.89 -23.07
C ARG A 10 6.10 -18.76 -21.86
N ILE A 11 5.76 -18.15 -20.73
CA ILE A 11 5.37 -18.90 -19.52
C ILE A 11 3.85 -18.90 -19.35
N LEU A 12 3.31 -20.00 -18.83
CA LEU A 12 1.91 -20.10 -18.45
C LEU A 12 1.65 -19.26 -17.19
N TYR A 13 0.50 -18.60 -17.12
CA TYR A 13 0.13 -17.74 -15.99
C TYR A 13 0.08 -18.48 -14.64
N GLU A 14 -0.23 -19.78 -14.67
CA GLU A 14 -0.22 -20.66 -13.49
C GLU A 14 1.18 -20.87 -12.90
N LYS A 15 2.21 -20.80 -13.74
CA LYS A 15 3.62 -20.91 -13.32
C LYS A 15 4.16 -19.60 -12.76
N VAL A 16 3.43 -18.48 -12.91
CA VAL A 16 3.80 -17.21 -12.29
C VAL A 16 3.61 -17.34 -10.78
N PRO A 17 4.64 -17.08 -9.95
CA PRO A 17 4.51 -17.12 -8.51
C PRO A 17 3.37 -16.23 -8.02
N VAL A 18 2.59 -16.71 -7.05
CA VAL A 18 1.37 -16.03 -6.56
C VAL A 18 1.64 -14.58 -6.18
N TYR A 19 2.76 -14.32 -5.48
CA TYR A 19 3.15 -12.99 -5.03
C TYR A 19 3.53 -12.01 -6.15
N ARG A 20 3.75 -12.50 -7.37
CA ARG A 20 4.00 -11.67 -8.56
C ARG A 20 2.72 -11.37 -9.36
N LYS A 21 1.60 -11.99 -9.00
CA LYS A 21 0.33 -11.75 -9.70
C LYS A 21 -0.24 -10.39 -9.28
N ARG A 22 -0.78 -9.66 -10.25
CA ARG A 22 -1.33 -8.30 -10.05
C ARG A 22 -2.37 -8.21 -8.93
N TRP A 23 -3.21 -9.24 -8.78
CA TRP A 23 -4.22 -9.29 -7.72
C TRP A 23 -3.61 -9.46 -6.32
N PHE A 24 -2.45 -10.13 -6.20
CA PHE A 24 -1.76 -10.28 -4.93
C PHE A 24 -1.25 -8.93 -4.42
N VAL A 25 -0.72 -8.10 -5.32
CA VAL A 25 -0.32 -6.72 -4.98
C VAL A 25 -1.51 -5.92 -4.44
N LEU A 26 -2.68 -6.04 -5.08
CA LEU A 26 -3.91 -5.40 -4.59
C LEU A 26 -4.32 -5.93 -3.21
N LEU A 27 -4.26 -7.25 -3.00
CA LEU A 27 -4.57 -7.86 -1.71
C LEU A 27 -3.62 -7.40 -0.61
N THR A 28 -2.31 -7.32 -0.88
CA THR A 28 -1.35 -6.79 0.09
C THR A 28 -1.64 -5.34 0.44
N LEU A 29 -1.94 -4.49 -0.55
CA LEU A 29 -2.33 -3.10 -0.30
C LEU A 29 -3.60 -3.02 0.55
N LEU A 30 -4.60 -3.85 0.25
CA LEU A 30 -5.87 -3.90 0.96
C LEU A 30 -5.72 -4.32 2.43
N ILE A 31 -4.72 -5.13 2.77
CA ILE A 31 -4.49 -5.57 4.16
C ILE A 31 -3.58 -4.58 4.91
N PHE A 32 -2.45 -4.19 4.32
CA PHE A 32 -1.45 -3.39 5.01
C PHE A 32 -1.83 -1.91 5.13
N LEU A 33 -2.61 -1.34 4.21
CA LEU A 33 -3.08 0.05 4.34
C LEU A 33 -4.04 0.22 5.54
N PRO A 34 -5.12 -0.56 5.69
CA PRO A 34 -5.95 -0.49 6.87
C PRO A 34 -5.20 -0.80 8.17
N ALA A 35 -4.30 -1.78 8.15
CA ALA A 35 -3.46 -2.07 9.32
C ALA A 35 -2.62 -0.86 9.73
N THR A 36 -2.02 -0.16 8.76
CA THR A 36 -1.25 1.07 9.02
C THR A 36 -2.13 2.17 9.62
N ILE A 37 -3.34 2.36 9.08
CA ILE A 37 -4.32 3.33 9.60
C ILE A 37 -4.71 2.98 11.03
N LEU A 38 -5.03 1.72 11.32
CA LEU A 38 -5.41 1.26 12.66
C LEU A 38 -4.27 1.49 13.66
N ILE A 39 -3.03 1.14 13.30
CA ILE A 39 -1.86 1.39 14.16
C ILE A 39 -1.70 2.88 14.43
N ALA A 40 -1.83 3.72 13.40
CA ALA A 40 -1.70 5.17 13.53
C ALA A 40 -2.82 5.82 14.37
N LEU A 41 -4.02 5.24 14.38
CA LEU A 41 -5.15 5.72 15.17
C LEU A 41 -5.12 5.25 16.63
N THR A 42 -4.63 4.02 16.86
CA THR A 42 -4.68 3.37 18.18
C THR A 42 -3.45 3.62 19.03
N GLY A 43 -2.32 3.99 18.42
CA GLY A 43 -1.04 4.05 19.10
C GLY A 43 -0.13 5.17 18.65
N ASP A 44 0.95 5.32 19.41
CA ASP A 44 1.99 6.30 19.14
C ASP A 44 2.98 5.76 18.10
N ILE A 45 3.26 6.56 17.09
CA ILE A 45 4.29 6.26 16.10
C ILE A 45 5.59 6.93 16.54
N TYR A 46 6.69 6.19 16.50
CA TYR A 46 8.00 6.67 16.92
C TYR A 46 9.02 6.66 15.77
N ALA A 47 9.91 7.64 15.78
CA ALA A 47 11.09 7.70 14.92
C ALA A 47 12.36 7.82 15.79
N LYS A 48 13.47 7.26 15.31
CA LYS A 48 14.78 7.38 15.95
C LYS A 48 15.67 8.34 15.15
N LYS A 49 16.28 9.32 15.81
CA LYS A 49 17.28 10.21 15.20
C LYS A 49 18.35 10.58 16.21
N GLY A 50 19.63 10.35 15.86
CA GLY A 50 20.77 10.74 16.71
C GLY A 50 20.77 10.13 18.11
N GLY A 51 20.27 8.90 18.27
CA GLY A 51 20.16 8.23 19.58
C GLY A 51 18.88 8.56 20.37
N SER A 52 18.15 9.61 20.00
CA SER A 52 16.89 9.99 20.63
C SER A 52 15.67 9.38 19.93
N VAL A 53 14.62 9.11 20.71
CA VAL A 53 13.32 8.60 20.24
C VAL A 53 12.31 9.76 20.22
N TYR A 54 11.65 9.95 19.09
CA TYR A 54 10.69 11.02 18.85
C TYR A 54 9.32 10.41 18.57
N LYS A 55 8.30 10.89 19.26
CA LYS A 55 6.90 10.58 18.95
C LYS A 55 6.41 11.49 17.83
N PHE A 56 5.63 10.93 16.90
CA PHE A 56 4.97 11.70 15.85
C PHE A 56 3.96 12.67 16.48
N LYS A 57 3.99 13.93 16.05
CA LYS A 57 2.96 14.91 16.41
C LYS A 57 1.66 14.56 15.71
N ASN A 58 0.52 14.96 16.28
CA ASN A 58 -0.81 14.72 15.69
C ASN A 58 -0.90 15.21 14.22
N ASN A 59 -0.24 16.32 13.87
CA ASN A 59 -0.22 16.78 12.48
C ASN A 59 0.47 15.78 11.53
N ALA A 60 1.57 15.16 11.96
CA ALA A 60 2.26 14.14 11.17
C ALA A 60 1.44 12.84 11.07
N ILE A 61 0.73 12.47 12.14
CA ILE A 61 -0.22 11.34 12.13
C ILE A 61 -1.37 11.64 11.15
N ASN A 62 -1.96 12.83 11.21
CA ASN A 62 -3.03 13.24 10.29
C ASN A 62 -2.58 13.22 8.82
N GLN A 63 -1.37 13.72 8.53
CA GLN A 63 -0.79 13.62 7.19
C GLN A 63 -0.65 12.16 6.74
N LEU A 64 -0.19 11.27 7.62
CA LEU A 64 -0.04 9.85 7.34
C LEU A 64 -1.40 9.17 7.07
N LEU A 65 -2.43 9.52 7.84
CA LEU A 65 -3.79 9.04 7.64
C LEU A 65 -4.39 9.51 6.32
N ILE A 66 -4.23 10.80 5.97
CA ILE A 66 -4.70 11.37 4.69
C ILE A 66 -4.00 10.66 3.52
N MET A 67 -2.69 10.46 3.61
CA MET A 67 -1.92 9.77 2.58
C MET A 67 -2.37 8.32 2.41
N ALA A 68 -2.57 7.59 3.51
CA ALA A 68 -3.06 6.22 3.49
C ALA A 68 -4.48 6.12 2.90
N ALA A 69 -5.39 7.03 3.29
CA ALA A 69 -6.74 7.11 2.74
C ALA A 69 -6.73 7.42 1.23
N THR A 70 -5.85 8.32 0.79
CA THR A 70 -5.70 8.69 -0.62
C THR A 70 -5.20 7.49 -1.44
N PHE A 71 -4.19 6.78 -0.96
CA PHE A 71 -3.70 5.57 -1.64
C PHE A 71 -4.75 4.46 -1.66
N MET A 72 -5.54 4.30 -0.60
CA MET A 72 -6.63 3.34 -0.55
C MET A 72 -7.73 3.70 -1.57
N ALA A 73 -8.18 4.94 -1.61
CA ALA A 73 -9.19 5.41 -2.56
C ALA A 73 -8.70 5.28 -4.01
N ALA A 74 -7.46 5.68 -4.31
CA ALA A 74 -6.87 5.52 -5.63
C ALA A 74 -6.72 4.04 -6.02
N GLY A 75 -6.29 3.18 -5.08
CA GLY A 75 -6.19 1.74 -5.29
C GLY A 75 -7.53 1.09 -5.59
N LEU A 76 -8.57 1.45 -4.84
CA LEU A 76 -9.95 0.99 -5.07
C LEU A 76 -10.49 1.50 -6.40
N PHE A 77 -10.28 2.78 -6.74
CA PHE A 77 -10.70 3.34 -8.02
C PHE A 77 -10.03 2.64 -9.21
N LEU A 78 -8.72 2.41 -9.15
CA LEU A 78 -7.97 1.68 -10.19
C LEU A 78 -8.32 0.19 -10.27
N ALA A 79 -8.89 -0.37 -9.20
CA ALA A 79 -9.39 -1.74 -9.18
C ALA A 79 -10.84 -1.83 -9.71
N ALA A 80 -11.70 -0.86 -9.39
CA ALA A 80 -13.09 -0.79 -9.80
C ALA A 80 -13.28 -0.35 -11.25
N ASN A 81 -12.41 0.54 -11.75
CA ASN A 81 -12.46 1.05 -13.13
C ASN A 81 -11.71 0.13 -14.12
N ARG A 82 -11.76 -1.18 -13.89
CA ARG A 82 -11.18 -2.23 -14.74
C ARG A 82 -12.23 -3.12 -15.37
#